data_AF-G1Q4E7-F1
#
_entry.id   AF-G1Q4E7-F1
#
_cell.length_a   1.000
_cell.length_b   1.000
_cell.length_c   1.000
_cell.angle_alpha   90.00
_cell.angle_beta   90.00
_cell.angle_gamma   90.00
#
_symmetry.space_group_name_H-M   'P 1'
#
loop_
_entity.id
_entity.type
_entity.pdbx_description
1 polymer ?
#
loop_
_entity_poly.entity_id
_entity_poly.type
_entity_poly.pdbx_seq_one_letter_code
_entity_poly.pdbx_strand_id
1 'polypeptide(L)'
;MGSQIRQNDSTELEAAANLLINLHLRASDIYLSLRFFDHGDVALEGMSRLFQELAEEKCKTTSPGRAGLQDVQKPSQDKDTLEAARVMEKNLNQTLLGIHTLSSAGTHPHLCDFLENHFLDEEVKLIKKMGNTAELGEYVFERLALKHN
;
A
#
# COMPACT_ATOMS: atom_id res chain seq x y z
N MET A 1 6.71 32.04 1.89
CA MET A 1 7.50 32.02 3.14
C MET A 1 7.91 30.57 3.38
N GLY A 2 9.20 30.25 3.30
CA GLY A 2 9.70 28.90 3.56
C GLY A 2 9.66 28.60 5.06
N SER A 3 9.35 27.35 5.42
CA SER A 3 9.34 26.90 6.82
C SER A 3 10.73 27.07 7.45
N GLN A 4 10.82 27.76 8.59
CA GLN A 4 12.06 27.98 9.34
C GLN A 4 12.71 26.68 9.89
N ILE A 5 12.03 25.53 9.73
CA ILE A 5 12.43 24.22 10.27
C ILE A 5 12.68 23.21 9.13
N ARG A 6 12.62 23.63 7.85
CA ARG A 6 12.91 22.74 6.72
C ARG A 6 14.43 22.60 6.55
N GLN A 7 14.96 21.45 6.96
CA GLN A 7 16.33 21.03 6.68
C GLN A 7 16.30 19.94 5.60
N ASN A 8 17.08 20.13 4.53
CA ASN A 8 17.41 19.08 3.56
C ASN A 8 16.31 18.76 2.51
N ASP A 9 15.53 19.73 2.04
CA ASP A 9 14.53 19.50 0.99
C ASP A 9 15.16 19.34 -0.41
N SER A 10 15.31 18.09 -0.85
CA SER A 10 15.42 17.82 -2.28
C SER A 10 14.02 17.90 -2.91
N THR A 11 13.84 18.75 -3.93
CA THR A 11 12.60 18.79 -4.74
C THR A 11 12.23 17.41 -5.29
N GLU A 12 13.23 16.56 -5.53
CA GLU A 12 13.06 15.19 -5.98
C GLU A 12 12.45 14.28 -4.89
N LEU A 13 12.83 14.48 -3.63
CA LEU A 13 12.26 13.75 -2.50
C LEU A 13 10.80 14.14 -2.25
N GLU A 14 10.47 15.43 -2.38
CA GLU A 14 9.10 15.92 -2.29
C GLU A 14 8.22 15.38 -3.44
N ALA A 15 8.74 15.36 -4.66
CA ALA A 15 8.05 14.76 -5.81
C ALA A 15 7.81 13.26 -5.61
N ALA A 16 8.81 12.52 -5.11
CA ALA A 16 8.69 11.09 -4.85
C ALA A 16 7.72 10.79 -3.69
N ALA A 17 7.70 11.60 -2.63
CA ALA A 17 6.71 11.50 -1.56
C ALA A 17 5.28 11.74 -2.07
N ASN A 18 5.08 12.74 -2.93
CA ASN A 18 3.78 12.99 -3.55
C ASN A 18 3.33 11.83 -4.45
N LEU A 19 4.26 11.23 -5.22
CA LEU A 19 3.99 10.04 -6.00
C LEU A 19 3.56 8.86 -5.11
N LEU A 20 4.28 8.63 -4.01
CA LEU A 20 3.97 7.58 -3.05
C LEU A 20 2.57 7.77 -2.44
N ILE A 21 2.23 8.97 -1.99
CA ILE A 21 0.90 9.30 -1.44
C ILE A 21 -0.20 8.96 -2.47
N ASN A 22 -0.03 9.37 -3.73
CA ASN A 22 -1.01 9.09 -4.78
C ASN A 22 -1.15 7.59 -5.06
N LEU A 23 -0.04 6.83 -5.03
CA LEU A 23 -0.08 5.38 -5.20
C LEU A 23 -0.76 4.67 -4.01
N HIS A 24 -0.52 5.11 -2.78
CA HIS A 24 -1.19 4.59 -1.57
C HIS A 24 -2.70 4.86 -1.60
N LEU A 25 -3.12 6.05 -2.03
CA LEU A 25 -4.55 6.36 -2.22
C LEU A 25 -5.19 5.45 -3.27
N ARG A 26 -4.54 5.28 -4.43
CA ARG A 26 -5.03 4.37 -5.48
C ARG A 26 -5.11 2.92 -5.00
N ALA A 27 -4.12 2.48 -4.22
CA ALA A 27 -4.13 1.16 -3.60
C ALA A 27 -5.30 0.99 -2.64
N SER A 28 -5.56 1.99 -1.79
CA SER A 28 -6.73 2.01 -0.92
C SER A 28 -8.04 1.85 -1.70
N ASP A 29 -8.24 2.61 -2.78
CA ASP A 29 -9.46 2.54 -3.58
C ASP A 29 -9.66 1.17 -4.25
N ILE A 30 -8.58 0.58 -4.76
CA ILE A 30 -8.62 -0.75 -5.37
C ILE A 30 -8.91 -1.82 -4.31
N TYR A 31 -8.34 -1.71 -3.11
CA TYR A 31 -8.65 -2.62 -2.01
C TYR A 31 -10.10 -2.49 -1.52
N LEU A 32 -10.64 -1.26 -1.44
CA LEU A 32 -12.06 -1.06 -1.17
C LEU A 32 -12.94 -1.66 -2.26
N SER A 33 -12.52 -1.59 -3.52
CA SER A 33 -13.22 -2.22 -4.63
C SER A 33 -13.19 -3.75 -4.51
N LEU A 34 -12.02 -4.32 -4.16
CA LEU A 34 -11.82 -5.75 -3.90
C LEU A 34 -12.64 -6.28 -2.72
N ARG A 35 -12.92 -5.45 -1.71
CA ARG A 35 -13.79 -5.80 -0.57
C ARG A 35 -15.21 -6.17 -1.01
N PHE A 36 -15.75 -5.47 -2.01
CA PHE A 36 -17.13 -5.60 -2.47
C PHE A 36 -17.30 -6.57 -3.64
N PHE A 37 -16.24 -7.29 -4.05
CA PHE A 37 -16.40 -8.40 -4.97
C PHE A 37 -17.19 -9.51 -4.25
N ASP A 38 -18.44 -9.67 -4.69
CA ASP A 38 -19.42 -10.58 -4.12
C ASP A 38 -19.30 -11.94 -4.81
N HIS A 39 -18.63 -12.86 -4.12
CA HIS A 39 -18.59 -14.27 -4.49
C HIS A 39 -19.25 -14.96 -3.31
N GLY A 40 -20.47 -15.48 -3.51
CA GLY A 40 -21.34 -16.03 -2.47
C GLY A 40 -20.84 -17.30 -1.77
N ASP A 41 -19.58 -17.34 -1.36
CA ASP A 41 -18.89 -18.43 -0.69
C ASP A 41 -18.21 -17.92 0.61
N VAL A 42 -18.35 -18.69 1.68
CA VAL A 42 -17.98 -18.33 3.07
C VAL A 42 -16.46 -18.12 3.22
N ALA A 43 -15.65 -18.74 2.36
CA ALA A 43 -14.20 -18.56 2.34
C ALA A 43 -13.76 -17.12 1.98
N LEU A 44 -14.63 -16.32 1.34
CA LEU A 44 -14.32 -14.96 0.88
C LEU A 44 -14.59 -13.86 1.91
N GLU A 45 -15.28 -14.14 3.02
CA GLU A 45 -15.48 -13.13 4.07
C GLU A 45 -14.14 -12.72 4.70
N GLY A 46 -13.20 -13.66 4.87
CA GLY A 46 -11.86 -13.36 5.34
C GLY A 46 -11.06 -12.49 4.38
N MET A 47 -11.20 -12.72 3.07
CA MET A 47 -10.56 -11.92 2.02
C MET A 47 -11.14 -10.49 1.98
N SER A 48 -12.46 -10.35 2.08
CA SER A 48 -13.13 -9.05 2.13
C SER A 48 -12.63 -8.22 3.32
N ARG A 49 -12.51 -8.84 4.51
CA ARG A 49 -11.93 -8.19 5.70
C ARG A 49 -10.45 -7.83 5.50
N LEU A 50 -9.65 -8.73 4.93
CA LEU A 50 -8.24 -8.45 4.63
C LEU A 50 -8.11 -7.23 3.70
N PHE A 51 -8.90 -7.16 2.62
CA PHE A 51 -8.87 -6.02 1.71
C PHE A 51 -9.34 -4.73 2.39
N GLN A 52 -10.32 -4.79 3.28
CA GLN A 52 -10.69 -3.63 4.08
C GLN A 52 -9.51 -3.13 4.92
N GLU A 53 -8.81 -4.03 5.60
CA GLU A 53 -7.67 -3.67 6.45
C GLU A 53 -6.53 -3.06 5.64
N LEU A 54 -6.22 -3.66 4.48
CA LEU A 54 -5.22 -3.13 3.56
C LEU A 54 -5.62 -1.74 3.06
N ALA A 55 -6.89 -1.51 2.72
CA ALA A 55 -7.35 -0.18 2.35
C ALA A 55 -7.15 0.84 3.47
N GLU A 56 -7.54 0.49 4.70
CA GLU A 56 -7.36 1.36 5.86
C GLU A 56 -5.89 1.64 6.16
N GLU A 57 -5.01 0.65 6.02
CA GLU A 57 -3.56 0.78 6.22
C GLU A 57 -2.96 1.76 5.20
N LYS A 58 -3.29 1.59 3.91
CA LYS A 58 -2.82 2.46 2.82
C LYS A 58 -3.41 3.88 2.92
N CYS A 59 -4.61 4.03 3.48
CA CYS A 59 -5.22 5.35 3.74
C CYS A 59 -4.63 6.04 4.99
N LYS A 60 -4.29 5.29 6.05
CA LYS A 60 -3.67 5.83 7.28
C LYS A 60 -2.28 6.44 7.02
N THR A 61 -1.55 5.89 6.04
CA THR A 61 -0.28 6.46 5.58
C THR A 61 -0.44 7.82 4.88
N THR A 62 -1.69 8.22 4.59
CA THR A 62 -2.07 9.49 3.94
C THR A 62 -3.12 10.22 4.78
N SER A 63 -2.75 10.91 5.86
CA SER A 63 -3.72 11.67 6.68
C SER A 63 -3.80 13.16 6.29
N PRO A 64 -4.89 13.88 6.66
CA PRO A 64 -6.11 14.13 5.89
C PRO A 64 -6.07 15.52 5.25
N GLY A 65 -5.63 15.61 4.00
CA GLY A 65 -5.51 16.90 3.31
C GLY A 65 -5.87 16.81 1.84
N ARG A 66 -7.17 16.67 1.56
CA ARG A 66 -7.82 16.89 0.23
C ARG A 66 -6.93 16.58 -0.98
N ALA A 67 -6.94 15.32 -1.43
CA ALA A 67 -6.79 15.05 -2.85
C ALA A 67 -8.14 14.54 -3.35
N GLY A 68 -8.76 15.28 -4.26
CA GLY A 68 -10.02 14.88 -4.88
C GLY A 68 -9.85 13.52 -5.53
N LEU A 69 -10.69 12.57 -5.12
CA LEU A 69 -10.83 11.27 -5.75
C LEU A 69 -11.14 11.50 -7.23
N GLN A 70 -10.19 11.22 -8.12
CA GLN A 70 -10.54 11.02 -9.52
C GLN A 70 -11.25 9.68 -9.63
N ASP A 71 -12.30 9.66 -10.45
CA ASP A 71 -13.17 8.50 -10.69
C ASP A 71 -12.35 7.27 -11.09
N VAL A 72 -12.08 6.40 -10.11
CA VAL A 72 -11.40 5.13 -10.35
C VAL A 72 -12.41 4.22 -11.03
N GLN A 73 -12.22 3.99 -12.33
CA GLN A 73 -13.04 3.05 -13.08
C GLN A 73 -13.04 1.67 -12.40
N LYS A 74 -14.24 1.12 -12.24
CA LYS A 74 -14.49 -0.24 -11.74
C LYS A 74 -13.60 -1.24 -12.49
N PRO A 75 -12.69 -1.98 -11.82
CA PRO A 75 -11.90 -2.99 -12.50
C PRO A 75 -12.79 -4.12 -13.00
N SER A 76 -12.61 -4.52 -14.26
CA SER A 76 -13.31 -5.64 -14.89
C SER A 76 -12.59 -6.97 -14.63
N GLN A 77 -13.36 -7.98 -14.20
CA GLN A 77 -13.06 -9.42 -14.11
C GLN A 77 -12.01 -9.91 -13.06
N ASP A 78 -12.42 -10.96 -12.31
CA ASP A 78 -11.81 -11.51 -11.08
C ASP A 78 -10.31 -11.83 -11.08
N LYS A 79 -9.80 -12.37 -12.20
CA LYS A 79 -8.37 -12.73 -12.29
C LYS A 79 -7.50 -11.52 -12.57
N ASP A 80 -8.07 -10.55 -13.28
CA ASP A 80 -7.39 -9.32 -13.61
C ASP A 80 -7.31 -8.41 -12.37
N THR A 81 -8.26 -8.49 -11.43
CA THR A 81 -8.25 -7.62 -10.23
C THR A 81 -7.17 -8.00 -9.21
N LEU A 82 -6.98 -9.29 -8.88
CA LEU A 82 -5.91 -9.71 -7.97
C LEU A 82 -4.51 -9.51 -8.59
N GLU A 83 -4.37 -9.80 -9.88
CA GLU A 83 -3.11 -9.54 -10.60
C GLU A 83 -2.86 -8.03 -10.73
N ALA A 84 -3.90 -7.20 -10.94
CA ALA A 84 -3.77 -5.74 -10.91
C ALA A 84 -3.35 -5.23 -9.53
N ALA A 85 -3.90 -5.78 -8.44
CA ALA A 85 -3.46 -5.47 -7.09
C ALA A 85 -1.98 -5.86 -6.89
N ARG A 86 -1.58 -7.03 -7.37
CA ARG A 86 -0.19 -7.48 -7.30
C ARG A 86 0.78 -6.59 -8.09
N VAL A 87 0.41 -6.20 -9.30
CA VAL A 87 1.21 -5.27 -10.12
C VAL A 87 1.34 -3.91 -9.43
N MET A 88 0.26 -3.45 -8.80
CA MET A 88 0.27 -2.21 -8.02
C MET A 88 1.17 -2.29 -6.78
N GLU A 89 1.10 -3.35 -5.99
CA GLU A 89 1.99 -3.55 -4.84
C GLU A 89 3.46 -3.61 -5.27
N LYS A 90 3.77 -4.28 -6.39
CA LYS A 90 5.12 -4.21 -6.97
C LYS A 90 5.53 -2.79 -7.32
N ASN A 91 4.63 -1.99 -7.90
CA ASN A 91 4.90 -0.60 -8.24
C ASN A 91 5.11 0.29 -6.99
N LEU A 92 4.35 0.06 -5.92
CA LEU A 92 4.56 0.68 -4.61
C LEU A 92 5.94 0.35 -4.06
N ASN A 93 6.31 -0.94 -4.03
CA ASN A 93 7.62 -1.37 -3.57
C ASN A 93 8.77 -0.76 -4.40
N GLN A 94 8.65 -0.69 -5.72
CA GLN A 94 9.64 -0.03 -6.58
C GLN A 94 9.75 1.47 -6.29
N THR A 95 8.63 2.15 -6.04
CA THR A 95 8.61 3.57 -5.68
C THR A 95 9.29 3.79 -4.33
N LEU A 96 9.01 2.94 -3.33
CA LEU A 96 9.65 2.98 -2.01
C LEU A 96 11.17 2.75 -2.09
N LEU A 97 11.62 1.79 -2.91
CA LEU A 97 13.05 1.56 -3.17
C LEU A 97 13.71 2.76 -3.85
N GLY A 98 13.00 3.42 -4.76
CA GLY A 98 13.45 4.67 -5.37
C GLY A 98 13.63 5.78 -4.34
N ILE A 99 12.65 5.99 -3.46
CA ILE A 99 12.73 6.97 -2.36
C ILE A 99 13.87 6.62 -1.41
N HIS A 100 14.05 5.34 -1.07
CA HIS A 100 15.14 4.88 -0.22
C HIS A 100 16.51 5.18 -0.85
N THR A 101 16.68 4.89 -2.14
CA THR A 101 17.91 5.19 -2.88
C THR A 101 18.22 6.70 -2.90
N LEU A 102 17.20 7.52 -3.16
CA LEU A 102 17.32 8.99 -3.14
C LEU A 102 17.64 9.51 -1.72
N SER A 103 17.01 8.94 -0.70
CA SER A 103 17.23 9.28 0.71
C SER A 103 18.65 8.92 1.15
N SER A 104 19.15 7.76 0.72
CA SER A 104 20.51 7.31 0.97
C SER A 104 21.54 8.23 0.32
N ALA A 105 21.33 8.60 -0.94
CA ALA A 105 22.19 9.55 -1.67
C ALA A 105 22.14 10.97 -1.07
N GLY A 106 20.97 11.42 -0.61
CA GLY A 106 20.77 12.72 0.04
C GLY A 106 21.21 12.79 1.51
N THR A 107 21.82 11.72 2.04
CA THR A 107 22.27 11.63 3.45
C THR A 107 21.11 11.82 4.44
N HIS A 108 19.99 11.16 4.20
CA HIS A 108 18.81 11.15 5.08
C HIS A 108 18.66 9.80 5.81
N PRO A 109 19.51 9.51 6.81
CA PRO A 109 19.50 8.20 7.48
C PRO A 109 18.16 7.91 8.17
N HIS A 110 17.57 8.91 8.83
CA HIS A 110 16.27 8.74 9.49
C HIS A 110 15.13 8.37 8.54
N LEU A 111 15.17 8.87 7.30
CA LEU A 111 14.15 8.54 6.31
C LEU A 111 14.37 7.13 5.75
N CYS A 112 15.62 6.71 5.55
CA CYS A 112 15.94 5.34 5.17
C CYS A 112 15.42 4.34 6.23
N ASP A 113 15.76 4.59 7.51
CA ASP A 113 15.30 3.76 8.63
C ASP A 113 13.77 3.71 8.71
N PHE A 114 13.10 4.84 8.51
CA PHE A 114 11.64 4.89 8.51
C PHE A 114 11.02 4.04 7.38
N LEU A 115 11.56 4.14 6.17
CA LEU A 115 11.07 3.37 5.02
C LEU A 115 11.30 1.87 5.19
N GLU A 116 12.46 1.47 5.71
CA GLU A 116 12.80 0.07 5.99
C GLU A 116 11.88 -0.55 7.05
N ASN A 117 11.69 0.15 8.18
CA ASN A 117 10.96 -0.38 9.32
C ASN A 117 9.43 -0.35 9.18
N HIS A 118 8.89 0.56 8.37
CA HIS A 118 7.43 0.75 8.28
C HIS A 118 6.80 0.34 6.95
N PHE A 119 7.58 0.25 5.86
CA PHE A 119 7.02 0.01 4.53
C PHE A 119 7.69 -1.14 3.79
N LEU A 120 9.01 -1.11 3.59
CA LEU A 120 9.68 -2.04 2.68
C LEU A 120 9.50 -3.51 3.08
N ASP A 121 9.61 -3.84 4.37
CA ASP A 121 9.44 -5.21 4.86
C ASP A 121 7.99 -5.70 4.71
N GLU A 122 7.01 -4.85 5.02
CA GLU A 122 5.58 -5.19 4.90
C GLU A 122 5.14 -5.36 3.44
N GLU A 123 5.60 -4.49 2.54
CA GLU A 123 5.33 -4.60 1.10
C GLU A 123 5.90 -5.91 0.52
N VAL A 124 7.13 -6.28 0.88
CA VAL A 124 7.75 -7.52 0.39
C VAL A 124 6.99 -8.75 0.90
N LYS A 125 6.59 -8.76 2.17
CA LYS A 125 5.76 -9.82 2.74
C LYS A 125 4.42 -9.92 2.02
N LEU A 126 3.75 -8.79 1.77
CA LEU A 126 2.46 -8.76 1.09
C LEU A 126 2.56 -9.25 -0.36
N ILE A 127 3.53 -8.76 -1.13
CA ILE A 127 3.75 -9.19 -2.53
C ILE A 127 4.05 -10.68 -2.62
N LYS A 128 4.84 -11.22 -1.68
CA LYS A 128 5.14 -12.65 -1.62
C LYS A 128 3.86 -13.46 -1.39
N LYS A 129 3.07 -13.06 -0.39
CA LYS A 129 1.82 -13.73 -0.01
C LYS A 129 0.77 -13.66 -1.12
N MET A 130 0.64 -12.52 -1.81
CA MET A 130 -0.22 -12.40 -3.00
C MET A 130 0.22 -13.26 -4.18
N GLY A 131 1.47 -13.75 -4.19
CA GLY A 131 1.99 -14.60 -5.25
C GLY A 131 1.65 -16.07 -5.14
N ASN A 132 1.18 -16.51 -3.96
CA ASN A 132 0.84 -17.90 -3.69
C ASN A 132 -0.51 -17.95 -2.98
N THR A 133 -1.53 -18.49 -3.67
CA THR A 133 -2.90 -18.54 -3.14
C THR A 133 -3.02 -19.33 -1.83
N ALA A 134 -2.14 -20.30 -1.59
CA ALA A 134 -2.08 -21.02 -0.31
C ALA A 134 -1.52 -20.14 0.81
N GLU A 135 -0.41 -19.43 0.57
CA GLU A 135 0.17 -18.48 1.55
C GLU A 135 -0.76 -17.29 1.81
N LEU A 136 -1.53 -16.85 0.81
CA LEU A 136 -2.54 -15.81 0.98
C LEU A 136 -3.66 -16.27 1.92
N GLY A 137 -4.11 -17.51 1.79
CA GLY A 137 -5.11 -18.11 2.69
C GLY A 137 -4.60 -18.23 4.13
N GLU A 138 -3.36 -18.69 4.32
CA GLU A 138 -2.71 -18.74 5.64
C GLU A 138 -2.54 -17.35 6.24
N TYR A 139 -2.16 -16.36 5.42
CA TYR A 139 -2.01 -14.99 5.89
C TYR A 139 -3.33 -14.37 6.35
N VAL A 140 -4.41 -14.59 5.58
CA VAL A 140 -5.76 -14.17 5.97
C VAL A 140 -6.12 -14.82 7.31
N PHE A 141 -5.83 -16.12 7.47
CA PHE A 141 -6.09 -16.83 8.71
C PHE A 141 -5.29 -16.26 9.89
N GLU A 142 -3.97 -16.10 9.77
CA GLU A 142 -3.11 -15.54 10.82
C GLU A 142 -3.54 -14.12 11.21
N ARG A 143 -3.75 -13.24 10.23
CA ARG A 143 -4.06 -11.82 10.46
C ARG A 143 -5.43 -11.65 11.12
N LEU A 144 -6.41 -12.50 10.79
CA LEU A 144 -7.72 -12.50 11.43
C LEU A 144 -7.72 -13.22 12.79
N ALA A 145 -6.94 -14.29 12.95
CA ALA A 145 -6.82 -15.03 14.21
C ALA A 145 -6.12 -14.21 15.31
N LEU A 146 -5.12 -13.40 14.94
CA LEU A 146 -4.38 -12.54 15.88
C LEU A 146 -5.22 -11.37 16.43
N LYS A 147 -6.43 -11.11 15.91
CA LYS A 147 -7.32 -10.05 16.41
C LYS A 147 -8.31 -10.49 17.48
N HIS A 148 -8.40 -11.79 17.76
CA HIS A 148 -9.33 -12.35 18.74
C HIS A 148 -8.69 -12.71 20.09
N ASN A 149 -7.43 -12.31 20.32
CA ASN A 149 -6.73 -12.35 21.61
C ASN A 149 -6.34 -10.94 22.06
#